data_AF-A0AAN0N8N9-F1
#
_entry.id   AF-A0AAN0N8N9-F1
#
_cell.length_a   1.000
_cell.length_b   1.000
_cell.length_c   1.000
_cell.angle_alpha   90.00
_cell.angle_beta   90.00
_cell.angle_gamma   90.00
#
_symmetry.space_group_name_H-M   'P 1'
#
loop_
_entity.id
_entity.type
_entity.pdbx_description
1 polymer ?
#
loop_
_entity_poly.entity_id
_entity_poly.type
_entity_poly.pdbx_seq_one_letter_code
_entity_poly.pdbx_strand_id
1 'polypeptide(L)'
;MIKDVESTKNQNGLTAIGKAVNLTLVELLPMMRPDADKLVILFTDGTNNKYPAPYIYADKLKDAGVKILTIGIGSDINNKELGTLASPGLSVTFDSFSRLVNSQNQILSHICPIPDPPLEVPCKRTKLDLVVVLDSSASISNEDYDSAKRFIAKIFGKLELGPNKGRVAMISFSNDPRLDFSFEDYYDNKKLDLKLRNLERFGGLTGIGKALQEVQSKLMPKQRSKVPFNILLITDGVNNIYPRPYGVANALKQNKANIITLGIGSDINLNELKALSSNDKVLTVDSFDELEASLKTIFETVICGNAQ
;
A
#
# COMPACT_ATOMS: atom_id res chain seq x y z
N MET A 1 5.14 -14.43 -31.93
CA MET A 1 5.15 -13.79 -30.60
C MET A 1 4.68 -14.74 -29.50
N ILE A 2 3.38 -15.00 -29.31
CA ILE A 2 2.90 -15.88 -28.20
C ILE A 2 3.50 -17.29 -28.30
N LYS A 3 3.49 -17.89 -29.49
CA LYS A 3 4.11 -19.20 -29.75
C LYS A 3 5.60 -19.24 -29.41
N ASP A 4 6.32 -18.13 -29.60
CA ASP A 4 7.76 -18.04 -29.30
C ASP A 4 7.98 -18.00 -27.78
N VAL A 5 7.15 -17.25 -27.06
CA VAL A 5 7.13 -17.23 -25.58
C VAL A 5 6.85 -18.63 -25.04
N GLU A 6 5.79 -19.29 -25.51
CA GLU A 6 5.42 -20.66 -25.09
C GLU A 6 6.50 -21.70 -25.38
N SER A 7 7.30 -21.49 -26.44
CA SER A 7 8.38 -22.41 -26.82
C SER A 7 9.68 -22.22 -26.04
N THR A 8 9.75 -21.21 -25.17
CA THR A 8 10.97 -20.89 -24.41
C THR A 8 11.26 -22.00 -23.40
N LYS A 9 12.44 -22.62 -23.52
CA LYS A 9 12.85 -23.71 -22.63
C LYS A 9 13.50 -23.16 -21.36
N ASN A 10 13.19 -23.79 -20.23
CA ASN A 10 13.92 -23.55 -18.99
C ASN A 10 15.40 -23.93 -19.19
N GLN A 11 16.31 -23.03 -18.81
CA GLN A 11 17.75 -23.23 -18.98
C GLN A 11 18.40 -23.99 -17.80
N ASN A 12 17.66 -24.24 -16.70
CA ASN A 12 18.13 -24.88 -15.47
C ASN A 12 19.39 -24.23 -14.85
N GLY A 13 19.66 -24.52 -13.58
CA GLY A 13 20.89 -24.07 -12.90
C GLY A 13 20.74 -22.79 -12.09
N LEU A 14 21.79 -21.95 -12.09
CA LEU A 14 21.91 -20.78 -11.20
C LEU A 14 21.07 -19.59 -11.67
N THR A 15 20.65 -18.76 -10.71
CA THR A 15 19.92 -17.51 -10.91
C THR A 15 20.89 -16.38 -11.23
N ALA A 16 21.06 -16.09 -12.51
CA ALA A 16 22.07 -15.15 -13.03
C ALA A 16 21.48 -13.79 -13.46
N ILE A 17 20.75 -13.12 -12.56
CA ILE A 17 20.09 -11.83 -12.81
C ILE A 17 21.07 -10.81 -13.40
N GLY A 18 22.28 -10.70 -12.84
CA GLY A 18 23.24 -9.71 -13.32
C GLY A 18 23.70 -9.94 -14.76
N LYS A 19 23.76 -11.19 -15.21
CA LYS A 19 24.05 -11.51 -16.62
C LYS A 19 22.90 -11.13 -17.53
N ALA A 20 21.66 -11.42 -17.12
CA ALA A 20 20.46 -11.07 -17.88
C ALA A 20 20.31 -9.56 -18.03
N VAL A 21 20.44 -8.80 -16.94
CA VAL A 21 20.36 -7.33 -16.95
C VAL A 21 21.48 -6.71 -17.79
N ASN A 22 22.70 -7.25 -17.72
CA ASN A 22 23.79 -6.82 -18.61
C ASN A 22 23.46 -7.11 -20.09
N LEU A 23 22.92 -8.29 -20.40
CA LEU A 23 22.52 -8.64 -21.77
C LEU A 23 21.47 -7.66 -22.31
N THR A 24 20.47 -7.30 -21.50
CA THR A 24 19.49 -6.27 -21.84
C THR A 24 20.17 -4.92 -22.14
N LEU A 25 21.13 -4.51 -21.32
CA LEU A 25 21.87 -3.26 -21.50
C LEU A 25 22.68 -3.25 -22.80
N VAL A 26 23.38 -4.34 -23.14
CA VAL A 26 24.30 -4.37 -24.29
C VAL A 26 23.63 -4.74 -25.62
N GLU A 27 22.63 -5.62 -25.61
CA GLU A 27 22.02 -6.14 -26.84
C GLU A 27 20.65 -5.52 -27.12
N LEU A 28 19.81 -5.35 -26.11
CA LEU A 28 18.42 -4.92 -26.32
C LEU A 28 18.26 -3.40 -26.31
N LEU A 29 18.91 -2.70 -25.38
CA LEU A 29 18.79 -1.24 -25.27
C LEU A 29 19.16 -0.50 -26.57
N PRO A 30 20.23 -0.85 -27.31
CA PRO A 30 20.55 -0.19 -28.58
C PRO A 30 19.50 -0.40 -29.68
N MET A 31 18.72 -1.49 -29.59
CA MET A 31 17.64 -1.80 -30.53
C MET A 31 16.32 -1.13 -30.16
N MET A 32 16.20 -0.58 -28.95
CA MET A 32 14.98 0.10 -28.51
C MET A 32 14.81 1.45 -29.20
N ARG A 33 13.57 1.75 -29.60
CA ARG A 33 13.23 3.02 -30.23
C ARG A 33 13.57 4.21 -29.31
N PRO A 34 14.22 5.27 -29.82
CA PRO A 34 14.61 6.42 -29.02
C PRO A 34 13.43 7.29 -28.57
N ASP A 35 12.33 7.29 -29.33
CA ASP A 35 11.11 8.09 -29.11
C ASP A 35 10.04 7.38 -28.27
N ALA A 36 10.34 6.20 -27.74
CA ALA A 36 9.42 5.42 -26.91
C ALA A 36 9.89 5.34 -25.45
N ASP A 37 8.93 5.25 -24.53
CA ASP A 37 9.20 4.84 -23.16
C ASP A 37 9.84 3.45 -23.14
N LYS A 38 10.93 3.29 -22.38
CA LYS A 38 11.68 2.04 -22.27
C LYS A 38 11.40 1.41 -20.92
N LEU A 39 10.94 0.16 -20.95
CA LEU A 39 10.62 -0.62 -19.75
C LEU A 39 11.27 -2.01 -19.84
N VAL A 40 11.88 -2.43 -18.74
CA VAL A 40 12.34 -3.80 -18.50
C VAL A 40 11.49 -4.39 -17.38
N ILE A 41 10.90 -5.56 -17.62
CA ILE A 41 10.17 -6.32 -16.59
C ILE A 41 11.02 -7.54 -16.24
N LEU A 42 11.57 -7.57 -15.03
CA LEU A 42 12.38 -8.65 -14.50
C LEU A 42 11.51 -9.57 -13.64
N PHE A 43 11.30 -10.82 -14.08
CA PHE A 43 10.69 -11.87 -13.27
C PHE A 43 11.76 -12.72 -12.60
N THR A 44 11.60 -13.03 -11.32
CA THR A 44 12.45 -14.03 -10.64
C THR A 44 11.73 -14.68 -9.47
N ASP A 45 12.04 -15.95 -9.22
CA ASP A 45 11.63 -16.70 -8.04
C ASP A 45 12.78 -16.91 -7.04
N GLY A 46 13.93 -16.25 -7.24
CA GLY A 46 15.10 -16.43 -6.40
C GLY A 46 16.00 -15.20 -6.33
N THR A 47 17.17 -15.38 -5.71
CA THR A 47 18.19 -14.34 -5.52
C THR A 47 19.34 -14.53 -6.50
N ASN A 48 19.99 -13.43 -6.96
CA ASN A 48 21.17 -13.54 -7.80
C ASN A 48 22.30 -14.30 -7.08
N ASN A 49 22.67 -15.47 -7.60
CA ASN A 49 23.71 -16.32 -7.02
C ASN A 49 24.86 -16.58 -8.00
N LYS A 50 25.01 -15.73 -9.02
CA LYS A 50 26.08 -15.80 -10.02
C LYS A 50 26.64 -14.41 -10.32
N TYR A 51 27.97 -14.28 -10.35
CA TYR A 51 28.63 -13.06 -10.81
C TYR A 51 28.25 -12.75 -12.27
N PRO A 52 28.06 -11.47 -12.65
CA PRO A 52 28.26 -10.24 -11.87
C PRO A 52 27.09 -9.83 -10.98
N ALA A 53 27.33 -8.91 -10.05
CA ALA A 53 26.25 -8.33 -9.25
C ALA A 53 25.31 -7.48 -10.13
N PRO A 54 23.99 -7.59 -9.97
CA PRO A 54 23.03 -7.02 -10.92
C PRO A 54 22.88 -5.49 -10.84
N TYR A 55 23.10 -4.90 -9.67
CA TYR A 55 22.84 -3.47 -9.43
C TYR A 55 23.63 -2.53 -10.36
N ILE A 56 24.87 -2.89 -10.70
CA ILE A 56 25.74 -2.07 -11.58
C ILE A 56 25.12 -1.88 -12.97
N TYR A 57 24.45 -2.89 -13.50
CA TYR A 57 23.82 -2.83 -14.82
C TYR A 57 22.43 -2.22 -14.75
N ALA A 58 21.70 -2.48 -13.66
CA ALA A 58 20.40 -1.86 -13.42
C ALA A 58 20.53 -0.33 -13.31
N ASP A 59 21.55 0.17 -12.61
CA ASP A 59 21.82 1.61 -12.52
C ASP A 59 22.11 2.23 -13.89
N LYS A 60 22.93 1.60 -14.72
CA LYS A 60 23.18 2.05 -16.10
C LYS A 60 21.93 2.08 -16.98
N LEU A 61 21.05 1.08 -16.86
CA LEU A 61 19.76 1.06 -17.55
C LEU A 61 18.88 2.23 -17.08
N LYS A 62 18.78 2.44 -15.77
CA LYS A 62 18.00 3.56 -15.19
C LYS A 62 18.56 4.91 -15.63
N ASP A 63 19.88 5.10 -15.64
CA ASP A 63 20.55 6.31 -16.13
C ASP A 63 20.29 6.56 -17.62
N ALA A 64 20.11 5.51 -18.42
CA ALA A 64 19.73 5.59 -19.82
C ALA A 64 18.21 5.83 -20.05
N GLY A 65 17.46 6.14 -18.98
CA GLY A 65 16.02 6.41 -19.04
C GLY A 65 15.14 5.16 -19.12
N VAL A 66 15.67 3.98 -18.81
CA VAL A 66 14.91 2.72 -18.79
C VAL A 66 14.27 2.54 -17.42
N LYS A 67 12.96 2.35 -17.37
CA LYS A 67 12.25 1.93 -16.15
C LYS A 67 12.47 0.44 -15.94
N ILE A 68 12.71 0.02 -14.71
CA ILE A 68 12.84 -1.40 -14.34
C ILE A 68 11.72 -1.75 -13.36
N LEU A 69 10.83 -2.64 -13.78
CA LEU A 69 9.82 -3.28 -12.94
C LEU A 69 10.33 -4.65 -12.52
N THR A 70 10.51 -4.90 -11.23
CA THR A 70 10.87 -6.23 -10.71
C THR A 70 9.64 -6.94 -10.17
N ILE A 71 9.48 -8.21 -10.54
CA ILE A 71 8.42 -9.11 -10.11
C ILE A 71 9.08 -10.33 -9.46
N GLY A 72 9.07 -10.35 -8.12
CA GLY A 72 9.55 -11.48 -7.31
C GLY A 72 8.42 -12.47 -7.04
N ILE A 73 8.69 -13.78 -7.05
CA ILE A 73 7.66 -14.81 -6.85
C ILE A 73 8.15 -15.86 -5.85
N GLY A 74 7.38 -16.17 -4.82
CA GLY A 74 7.72 -17.16 -3.81
C GLY A 74 8.68 -16.65 -2.73
N SER A 75 9.15 -17.56 -1.88
CA SER A 75 9.90 -17.24 -0.65
C SER A 75 11.40 -17.04 -0.83
N ASP A 76 11.98 -17.49 -1.95
CA ASP A 76 13.43 -17.55 -2.15
C ASP A 76 14.02 -16.26 -2.74
N ILE A 77 13.16 -15.27 -2.97
CA ILE A 77 13.53 -13.93 -3.44
C ILE A 77 14.20 -13.10 -2.34
N ASN A 78 14.99 -12.12 -2.77
CA ASN A 78 15.54 -11.11 -1.88
C ASN A 78 14.92 -9.74 -2.19
N ASN A 79 13.95 -9.31 -1.38
CA ASN A 79 13.22 -8.05 -1.57
C ASN A 79 14.13 -6.82 -1.58
N LYS A 80 15.25 -6.86 -0.84
CA LYS A 80 16.24 -5.77 -0.85
C LYS A 80 17.01 -5.72 -2.15
N GLU A 81 17.37 -6.88 -2.72
CA GLU A 81 17.97 -6.96 -4.04
C GLU A 81 16.99 -6.43 -5.10
N LEU A 82 15.75 -6.96 -5.14
CA LEU A 82 14.73 -6.53 -6.10
C LEU A 82 14.44 -5.04 -6.02
N GLY A 83 14.25 -4.51 -4.81
CA GLY A 83 14.04 -3.08 -4.58
C GLY A 83 15.23 -2.20 -5.00
N THR A 84 16.45 -2.72 -4.99
CA THR A 84 17.65 -2.00 -5.49
C THR A 84 17.67 -1.96 -7.02
N LEU A 85 17.23 -3.05 -7.67
CA LEU A 85 17.20 -3.15 -9.13
C LEU A 85 16.04 -2.34 -9.73
N ALA A 86 14.89 -2.34 -9.08
CA ALA A 86 13.70 -1.64 -9.52
C ALA A 86 13.91 -0.11 -9.62
N SER A 87 13.20 0.52 -10.55
CA SER A 87 12.94 1.95 -10.47
C SER A 87 12.04 2.27 -9.26
N PRO A 88 12.08 3.52 -8.72
CA PRO A 88 11.30 3.86 -7.54
C PRO A 88 9.81 3.51 -7.66
N GLY A 89 9.32 2.67 -6.74
CA GLY A 89 7.92 2.23 -6.71
C GLY A 89 7.55 1.10 -7.68
N LEU A 90 8.52 0.54 -8.42
CA LEU A 90 8.29 -0.54 -9.40
C LEU A 90 8.90 -1.88 -8.94
N SER A 91 8.76 -2.22 -7.66
CA SER A 91 9.07 -3.56 -7.15
C SER A 91 7.80 -4.18 -6.60
N VAL A 92 7.42 -5.33 -7.16
CA VAL A 92 6.23 -6.10 -6.78
C VAL A 92 6.66 -7.52 -6.46
N THR A 93 6.08 -8.12 -5.42
CA THR A 93 6.28 -9.54 -5.09
C THR A 93 4.99 -10.30 -5.31
N PHE A 94 5.03 -11.63 -5.30
CA PHE A 94 3.87 -12.51 -5.25
C PHE A 94 4.28 -13.73 -4.43
N ASP A 95 3.38 -14.31 -3.65
CA ASP A 95 3.64 -15.57 -2.94
C ASP A 95 3.73 -16.79 -3.87
N SER A 96 3.12 -16.72 -5.06
CA SER A 96 2.92 -17.85 -5.97
C SER A 96 2.69 -17.40 -7.41
N PHE A 97 3.01 -18.29 -8.37
CA PHE A 97 2.71 -18.06 -9.79
C PHE A 97 1.20 -17.95 -10.07
N SER A 98 0.37 -18.69 -9.32
CA SER A 98 -1.09 -18.60 -9.46
C SER A 98 -1.61 -17.20 -9.12
N ARG A 99 -1.07 -16.56 -8.07
CA ARG A 99 -1.42 -15.18 -7.71
C ARG A 99 -0.93 -14.18 -8.75
N LEU A 100 0.28 -14.37 -9.28
CA LEU A 100 0.78 -13.55 -10.39
C LEU A 100 -0.19 -13.51 -11.57
N VAL A 101 -0.74 -14.66 -11.99
CA VAL A 101 -1.70 -14.73 -13.11
C VAL A 101 -2.97 -13.92 -12.81
N ASN A 102 -3.44 -13.97 -11.56
CA ASN A 102 -4.65 -13.25 -11.15
C ASN A 102 -4.41 -11.74 -10.95
N SER A 103 -3.16 -11.29 -10.87
CA SER A 103 -2.78 -9.89 -10.63
C SER A 103 -2.40 -9.13 -11.90
N GLN A 104 -2.92 -9.53 -13.06
CA GLN A 104 -2.62 -8.90 -14.35
C GLN A 104 -2.90 -7.39 -14.34
N ASN A 105 -4.05 -6.97 -13.79
CA ASN A 105 -4.43 -5.55 -13.73
C ASN A 105 -3.48 -4.73 -12.85
N GLN A 106 -3.03 -5.32 -11.73
CA GLN A 106 -2.05 -4.70 -10.85
C GLN A 106 -0.70 -4.48 -11.58
N ILE A 107 -0.26 -5.44 -12.39
CA ILE A 107 0.98 -5.26 -13.18
C ILE A 107 0.79 -4.21 -14.26
N LEU A 108 -0.33 -4.24 -14.98
CA LEU A 108 -0.64 -3.28 -16.04
C LEU A 108 -0.68 -1.84 -15.52
N SER A 109 -1.16 -1.60 -14.30
CA SER A 109 -1.19 -0.26 -13.70
C SER A 109 0.20 0.30 -13.40
N HIS A 110 1.22 -0.55 -13.18
CA HIS A 110 2.61 -0.12 -13.04
C HIS A 110 3.28 0.18 -14.39
N ILE A 111 2.89 -0.53 -15.45
CA ILE A 111 3.46 -0.42 -16.80
C ILE A 111 2.92 0.82 -17.50
N CYS A 112 1.60 0.98 -17.48
CA CYS A 112 0.86 2.06 -18.11
C CYS A 112 0.04 2.80 -17.06
N PRO A 113 0.68 3.57 -16.16
CA PRO A 113 -0.06 4.36 -15.20
C PRO A 113 -0.87 5.40 -15.97
N ILE A 114 -2.17 5.19 -16.07
CA ILE A 114 -3.09 6.25 -16.51
C ILE A 114 -2.98 7.31 -15.42
N PRO A 115 -2.57 8.56 -15.74
CA PRO A 115 -2.59 9.62 -14.76
C PRO A 115 -4.01 9.70 -14.21
N ASP A 116 -4.16 9.49 -12.90
CA ASP A 116 -5.47 9.60 -12.27
C ASP A 116 -6.06 10.95 -12.69
N PRO A 117 -7.30 10.99 -13.22
CA PRO A 117 -7.96 12.26 -13.48
C PRO A 117 -7.88 13.09 -12.20
N PRO A 118 -7.72 14.43 -12.29
CA PRO A 118 -7.61 15.26 -11.11
C PRO A 118 -8.81 14.97 -10.20
N LEU A 119 -8.57 14.30 -9.08
CA LEU A 119 -9.60 14.09 -8.09
C LEU A 119 -9.92 15.46 -7.53
N GLU A 120 -11.05 16.04 -7.96
CA GLU A 120 -11.55 17.28 -7.41
C GLU A 120 -11.86 17.02 -5.94
N VAL A 121 -10.98 17.46 -5.04
CA VAL A 121 -11.22 17.36 -3.60
C VAL A 121 -12.42 18.26 -3.31
N PRO A 122 -13.57 17.71 -2.90
CA PRO A 122 -14.84 18.44 -2.92
C PRO A 122 -14.92 19.53 -1.84
N CYS A 123 -13.87 19.71 -1.03
CA CYS A 123 -13.83 20.71 0.03
C CYS A 123 -12.44 21.36 0.17
N LYS A 124 -12.42 22.67 0.43
CA LYS A 124 -11.22 23.41 0.86
C LYS A 124 -11.01 23.27 2.37
N ARG A 125 -10.95 22.03 2.89
CA ARG A 125 -10.64 21.83 4.31
C ARG A 125 -9.17 22.09 4.57
N THR A 126 -8.90 23.06 5.43
CA THR A 126 -7.53 23.44 5.79
C THR A 126 -7.01 22.69 7.01
N LYS A 127 -7.89 22.17 7.90
CA LYS A 127 -7.50 21.49 9.14
C LYS A 127 -8.22 20.15 9.30
N LEU A 128 -7.45 19.10 9.56
CA LEU A 128 -7.92 17.74 9.75
C LEU A 128 -6.87 16.97 10.58
N ASP A 129 -7.31 16.13 11.51
CA ASP A 129 -6.50 15.07 12.11
C ASP A 129 -7.05 13.72 11.62
N LEU A 130 -6.28 13.00 10.79
CA LEU A 130 -6.67 11.71 10.21
C LEU A 130 -5.78 10.59 10.75
N VAL A 131 -6.40 9.59 11.36
CA VAL A 131 -5.74 8.35 11.77
C VAL A 131 -6.13 7.25 10.79
N VAL A 132 -5.16 6.56 10.21
CA VAL A 132 -5.40 5.31 9.48
C VAL A 132 -5.02 4.14 10.38
N VAL A 133 -5.94 3.19 10.52
CA VAL A 133 -5.74 1.94 11.28
C VAL A 133 -5.78 0.80 10.27
N LEU A 134 -4.63 0.24 9.93
CA LEU A 134 -4.48 -0.73 8.84
C LEU A 134 -4.24 -2.14 9.38
N ASP A 135 -5.05 -3.09 8.93
CA ASP A 135 -4.87 -4.49 9.24
C ASP A 135 -3.59 -5.04 8.58
N SER A 136 -2.84 -5.80 9.36
CA SER A 136 -1.56 -6.43 9.04
C SER A 136 -1.58 -7.92 9.40
N SER A 137 -2.78 -8.50 9.54
CA SER A 137 -3.04 -9.91 9.82
C SER A 137 -2.38 -10.86 8.81
N ALA A 138 -2.42 -12.16 9.12
CA ALA A 138 -1.90 -13.20 8.25
C ALA A 138 -2.80 -13.50 7.04
N SER A 139 -4.06 -13.06 7.03
CA SER A 139 -4.96 -13.24 5.87
C SER A 139 -4.62 -12.30 4.72
N ILE A 140 -4.00 -11.15 5.02
CA ILE A 140 -3.53 -10.20 4.03
C ILE A 140 -2.16 -10.64 3.50
N SER A 141 -2.03 -10.78 2.17
CA SER A 141 -0.75 -11.05 1.53
C SER A 141 0.19 -9.83 1.60
N ASN A 142 1.48 -9.99 1.32
CA ASN A 142 2.38 -8.84 1.30
C ASN A 142 2.00 -7.85 0.18
N GLU A 143 1.47 -8.38 -0.91
CA GLU A 143 1.03 -7.66 -2.11
C GLU A 143 -0.22 -6.83 -1.84
N ASP A 144 -1.19 -7.45 -1.18
CA ASP A 144 -2.43 -6.79 -0.76
C ASP A 144 -2.12 -5.68 0.25
N TYR A 145 -1.19 -5.94 1.19
CA TYR A 145 -0.71 -4.92 2.11
C TYR A 145 0.01 -3.77 1.39
N ASP A 146 0.82 -4.06 0.38
CA ASP A 146 1.44 -3.05 -0.49
C ASP A 146 0.41 -2.23 -1.27
N SER A 147 -0.65 -2.85 -1.79
CA SER A 147 -1.79 -2.17 -2.41
C SER A 147 -2.50 -1.24 -1.42
N ALA A 148 -2.73 -1.67 -0.18
CA ALA A 148 -3.30 -0.82 0.87
C ALA A 148 -2.40 0.38 1.21
N LYS A 149 -1.08 0.19 1.32
CA LYS A 149 -0.12 1.28 1.55
C LYS A 149 -0.11 2.30 0.42
N ARG A 150 -0.16 1.86 -0.84
CA ARG A 150 -0.28 2.75 -2.02
C ARG A 150 -1.56 3.55 -1.99
N PHE A 151 -2.68 2.91 -1.67
CA PHE A 151 -3.97 3.57 -1.51
C PHE A 151 -3.94 4.64 -0.42
N ILE A 152 -3.35 4.35 0.74
CA ILE A 152 -3.17 5.32 1.83
C ILE A 152 -2.26 6.47 1.39
N ALA A 153 -1.17 6.19 0.64
CA ALA A 153 -0.31 7.22 0.09
C ALA A 153 -1.06 8.15 -0.89
N LYS A 154 -1.98 7.62 -1.70
CA LYS A 154 -2.87 8.43 -2.55
C LYS A 154 -3.77 9.35 -1.72
N ILE A 155 -4.32 8.87 -0.59
CA ILE A 155 -5.13 9.71 0.31
C ILE A 155 -4.27 10.84 0.90
N PHE A 156 -3.13 10.51 1.50
CA PHE A 156 -2.27 11.50 2.16
C PHE A 156 -1.64 12.48 1.19
N GLY A 157 -1.27 12.04 -0.01
CA GLY A 157 -0.66 12.89 -1.05
C GLY A 157 -1.56 14.01 -1.56
N LYS A 158 -2.87 13.95 -1.31
CA LYS A 158 -3.83 15.03 -1.62
C LYS A 158 -4.03 16.01 -0.47
N LEU A 159 -3.50 15.71 0.72
CA LEU A 159 -3.62 16.57 1.89
C LEU A 159 -2.46 17.56 1.94
N GLU A 160 -2.79 18.81 2.26
CA GLU A 160 -1.80 19.81 2.62
C GLU A 160 -1.39 19.60 4.08
N LEU A 161 -0.24 18.96 4.30
CA LEU A 161 0.22 18.61 5.64
C LEU A 161 0.94 19.77 6.34
N GLY A 162 0.77 19.86 7.66
CA GLY A 162 1.47 20.82 8.50
C GLY A 162 0.88 20.95 9.91
N PRO A 163 1.61 21.56 10.86
CA PRO A 163 1.16 21.69 12.25
C PRO A 163 -0.22 22.35 12.40
N ASN A 164 -0.48 23.35 11.54
CA ASN A 164 -1.75 24.10 11.49
C ASN A 164 -2.63 23.72 10.29
N LYS A 165 -2.32 22.61 9.60
CA LYS A 165 -3.05 22.13 8.42
C LYS A 165 -3.62 20.71 8.64
N GLY A 166 -3.59 19.84 7.64
CA GLY A 166 -3.81 18.41 7.81
C GLY A 166 -2.68 17.76 8.60
N ARG A 167 -3.01 16.84 9.50
CA ARG A 167 -2.07 15.95 10.19
C ARG A 167 -2.55 14.52 10.04
N VAL A 168 -1.61 13.61 9.83
CA VAL A 168 -1.89 12.19 9.63
C VAL A 168 -1.12 11.34 10.63
N ALA A 169 -1.72 10.25 11.08
CA ALA A 169 -1.10 9.23 11.91
C ALA A 169 -1.50 7.85 11.40
N MET A 170 -0.68 6.83 11.67
CA MET A 170 -0.95 5.48 11.23
C MET A 170 -0.61 4.45 12.31
N ILE A 171 -1.52 3.49 12.49
CA ILE A 171 -1.32 2.30 13.30
C ILE A 171 -1.56 1.10 12.39
N SER A 172 -0.61 0.19 12.34
CA SER A 172 -0.82 -1.15 11.77
C SER A 172 -1.13 -2.14 12.89
N PHE A 173 -2.00 -3.13 12.67
CA PHE A 173 -2.36 -4.08 13.72
C PHE A 173 -2.46 -5.52 13.23
N SER A 174 -2.14 -6.46 14.11
CA SER A 174 -2.53 -7.87 13.97
C SER A 174 -2.97 -8.39 15.35
N ASN A 175 -2.19 -9.27 15.99
CA ASN A 175 -2.33 -9.65 17.40
C ASN A 175 -2.21 -8.43 18.31
N ASP A 176 -1.28 -7.54 18.00
CA ASP A 176 -0.97 -6.33 18.75
C ASP A 176 -0.77 -5.16 17.77
N PRO A 177 -1.16 -3.94 18.16
CA PRO A 177 -0.98 -2.77 17.32
C PRO A 177 0.45 -2.22 17.40
N ARG A 178 0.90 -1.65 16.29
CA ARG A 178 2.15 -0.90 16.16
C ARG A 178 1.82 0.51 15.70
N LEU A 179 2.19 1.52 16.50
CA LEU A 179 2.17 2.91 16.07
C LEU A 179 3.30 3.13 15.05
N ASP A 180 2.93 3.23 13.77
CA ASP A 180 3.92 3.38 12.69
C ASP A 180 4.47 4.82 12.63
N PHE A 181 3.61 5.80 12.87
CA PHE A 181 3.95 7.22 13.07
C PHE A 181 2.77 8.02 13.65
N SER A 182 3.10 9.13 14.33
CA SER A 182 2.17 10.08 14.95
C SER A 182 2.00 11.37 14.12
N PHE A 183 1.07 12.23 14.54
CA PHE A 183 0.69 13.47 13.85
C PHE A 183 1.80 14.52 13.67
N GLU A 184 2.90 14.36 14.40
CA GLU A 184 4.01 15.32 14.49
C GLU A 184 5.24 14.83 13.73
N ASP A 185 5.24 13.59 13.24
CA ASP A 185 6.42 12.94 12.69
C ASP A 185 6.63 13.32 11.20
N TYR A 186 5.55 13.58 10.46
CA TYR A 186 5.60 13.82 9.02
C TYR A 186 4.71 14.99 8.58
N TYR A 187 5.35 16.03 8.03
CA TYR A 187 4.70 17.11 7.28
C TYR A 187 5.17 17.20 5.82
N ASP A 188 6.17 16.40 5.45
CA ASP A 188 6.72 16.31 4.10
C ASP A 188 6.14 15.06 3.41
N ASN A 189 5.34 15.27 2.36
CA ASN A 189 4.69 14.19 1.62
C ASN A 189 5.71 13.21 1.00
N LYS A 190 6.91 13.64 0.61
CA LYS A 190 7.94 12.73 0.07
C LYS A 190 8.52 11.82 1.15
N LYS A 191 8.78 12.36 2.35
CA LYS A 191 9.26 11.56 3.48
C LYS A 191 8.20 10.60 3.99
N LEU A 192 6.94 11.05 4.03
CA LEU A 192 5.81 10.23 4.41
C LEU A 192 5.60 9.07 3.42
N ASP A 193 5.66 9.34 2.12
CA ASP A 193 5.58 8.30 1.07
C ASP A 193 6.68 7.25 1.23
N LEU A 194 7.94 7.68 1.47
CA LEU A 194 9.04 6.76 1.77
C LEU A 194 8.78 5.92 3.03
N LYS A 195 8.28 6.54 4.10
CA LYS A 195 7.93 5.83 5.34
C LYS A 195 6.84 4.79 5.09
N LEU A 196 5.78 5.15 4.35
CA LEU A 196 4.71 4.24 3.99
C LEU A 196 5.25 3.06 3.20
N ARG A 197 6.00 3.29 2.12
CA ARG A 197 6.57 2.20 1.29
C ARG A 197 7.35 1.18 2.10
N ASN A 198 8.10 1.62 3.11
CA ASN A 198 8.93 0.77 3.96
C ASN A 198 8.19 0.08 5.13
N LEU A 199 6.87 0.28 5.29
CA LEU A 199 6.12 -0.46 6.31
C LEU A 199 6.00 -1.92 5.91
N GLU A 200 6.38 -2.81 6.81
CA GLU A 200 6.29 -4.25 6.61
C GLU A 200 5.10 -4.84 7.35
N ARG A 201 4.40 -5.75 6.65
CA ARG A 201 3.36 -6.57 7.23
C ARG A 201 3.96 -7.54 8.23
N PHE A 202 3.35 -7.69 9.41
CA PHE A 202 3.91 -8.55 10.46
C PHE A 202 3.06 -9.77 10.81
N GLY A 203 1.85 -9.88 10.26
CA GLY A 203 1.03 -11.09 10.34
C GLY A 203 0.48 -11.39 11.73
N GLY A 204 -0.43 -12.36 11.76
CA GLY A 204 -1.09 -12.81 12.98
C GLY A 204 -2.62 -12.78 12.86
N LEU A 205 -3.26 -12.69 14.02
CA LEU A 205 -4.69 -12.51 14.22
C LEU A 205 -5.13 -11.08 13.86
N THR A 206 -6.43 -10.82 13.92
CA THR A 206 -7.06 -9.53 13.58
C THR A 206 -7.57 -8.89 14.87
N GLY A 207 -6.76 -8.01 15.47
CA GLY A 207 -7.00 -7.38 16.77
C GLY A 207 -7.52 -5.94 16.70
N ILE A 208 -8.69 -5.74 16.10
CA ILE A 208 -9.32 -4.41 15.94
C ILE A 208 -9.51 -3.72 17.29
N GLY A 209 -9.93 -4.45 18.33
CA GLY A 209 -10.16 -3.86 19.66
C GLY A 209 -8.90 -3.28 20.29
N LYS A 210 -7.77 -3.98 20.19
CA LYS A 210 -6.47 -3.45 20.65
C LYS A 210 -6.03 -2.26 19.80
N ALA A 211 -6.22 -2.33 18.48
CA ALA A 211 -5.87 -1.22 17.58
C ALA A 211 -6.60 0.08 17.94
N LEU A 212 -7.91 0.00 18.21
CA LEU A 212 -8.69 1.15 18.66
C LEU A 212 -8.29 1.64 20.06
N GLN A 213 -7.84 0.75 20.96
CA GLN A 213 -7.26 1.14 22.25
C GLN A 213 -5.95 1.91 22.07
N GLU A 214 -5.12 1.53 21.10
CA GLU A 214 -3.89 2.26 20.77
C GLU A 214 -4.19 3.65 20.22
N VAL A 215 -5.23 3.78 19.36
CA VAL A 215 -5.72 5.11 18.91
C VAL A 215 -6.16 5.95 20.12
N GLN A 216 -6.99 5.37 20.98
CA GLN A 216 -7.52 6.05 22.17
C GLN A 216 -6.41 6.50 23.12
N SER A 217 -5.39 5.68 23.34
CA SER A 217 -4.36 5.96 24.34
C SER A 217 -3.21 6.82 23.82
N LYS A 218 -2.81 6.67 22.54
CA LYS A 218 -1.64 7.35 21.97
C LYS A 218 -1.96 8.56 21.11
N LEU A 219 -3.06 8.54 20.37
CA LEU A 219 -3.35 9.53 19.33
C LEU A 219 -4.47 10.50 19.73
N MET A 220 -5.51 10.03 20.41
CA MET A 220 -6.60 10.89 20.85
C MET A 220 -6.15 12.01 21.83
N PRO A 221 -5.20 11.80 22.77
CA PRO A 221 -4.69 12.90 23.61
C PRO A 221 -4.00 14.02 22.81
N LYS A 222 -3.57 13.72 21.57
CA LYS A 222 -2.92 14.69 20.66
C LYS A 222 -3.90 15.40 19.72
N GLN A 223 -5.20 15.14 19.86
CA GLN A 223 -6.27 15.80 19.09
C GLN A 223 -6.22 17.31 19.25
N ARG A 224 -6.36 18.05 18.14
CA ARG A 224 -6.55 19.50 18.19
C ARG A 224 -8.00 19.85 18.51
N SER A 225 -8.19 20.78 19.44
CA SER A 225 -9.53 21.31 19.77
C SER A 225 -10.19 21.91 18.53
N LYS A 226 -11.47 21.60 18.32
CA LYS A 226 -12.29 22.04 17.17
C LYS A 226 -11.77 21.63 15.79
N VAL A 227 -10.84 20.66 15.72
CA VAL A 227 -10.41 20.04 14.47
C VAL A 227 -11.06 18.66 14.36
N PRO A 228 -11.60 18.27 13.19
CA PRO A 228 -12.13 16.92 13.00
C PRO A 228 -11.08 15.85 13.28
N PHE A 229 -11.42 14.88 14.13
CA PHE A 229 -10.59 13.71 14.44
C PHE A 229 -11.22 12.48 13.77
N ASN A 230 -10.70 12.11 12.61
CA ASN A 230 -11.22 11.04 11.78
C ASN A 230 -10.35 9.80 11.91
N ILE A 231 -10.98 8.62 12.01
CA ILE A 231 -10.32 7.32 12.03
C ILE A 231 -10.82 6.53 10.82
N LEU A 232 -9.92 6.16 9.92
CA LEU A 232 -10.18 5.23 8.82
C LEU A 232 -9.61 3.86 9.20
N LEU A 233 -10.48 2.93 9.58
CA LEU A 233 -10.14 1.53 9.85
C LEU A 233 -10.23 0.73 8.56
N ILE A 234 -9.16 0.04 8.16
CA ILE A 234 -9.09 -0.79 6.96
C ILE A 234 -8.77 -2.23 7.40
N THR A 235 -9.62 -3.20 7.03
CA THR A 235 -9.44 -4.62 7.40
C THR A 235 -10.10 -5.55 6.38
N ASP A 236 -9.54 -6.75 6.22
CA ASP A 236 -10.10 -7.85 5.42
C ASP A 236 -10.88 -8.87 6.26
N GLY A 237 -10.96 -8.67 7.57
CA GLY A 237 -11.47 -9.68 8.50
C GLY A 237 -12.25 -9.14 9.68
N VAL A 238 -12.38 -10.00 10.69
CA VAL A 238 -13.17 -9.77 11.90
C VAL A 238 -12.29 -9.79 13.13
N ASN A 239 -12.69 -9.06 14.16
CA ASN A 239 -11.96 -9.09 15.42
C ASN A 239 -12.00 -10.50 16.04
N ASN A 240 -10.86 -11.18 16.06
CA ASN A 240 -10.73 -12.56 16.53
C ASN A 240 -9.81 -12.71 17.77
N ILE A 241 -9.42 -11.60 18.41
CA ILE A 241 -8.68 -11.57 19.68
C ILE A 241 -9.27 -10.55 20.66
N TYR A 242 -9.16 -10.80 21.97
CA TYR A 242 -9.60 -9.83 22.99
C TYR A 242 -8.68 -8.59 23.05
N PRO A 243 -9.23 -7.41 23.40
CA PRO A 243 -10.62 -7.17 23.75
C PRO A 243 -11.53 -7.01 22.52
N ARG A 244 -12.84 -7.15 22.72
CA ARG A 244 -13.83 -6.85 21.68
C ARG A 244 -13.83 -5.35 21.37
N PRO A 245 -14.05 -4.94 20.10
CA PRO A 245 -13.81 -3.56 19.67
C PRO A 245 -14.94 -2.56 20.07
N TYR A 246 -16.12 -3.06 20.42
CA TYR A 246 -17.32 -2.23 20.63
C TYR A 246 -17.17 -1.17 21.73
N GLY A 247 -16.63 -1.56 22.90
CA GLY A 247 -16.52 -0.65 24.04
C GLY A 247 -15.59 0.54 23.75
N VAL A 248 -14.42 0.26 23.17
CA VAL A 248 -13.45 1.30 22.81
C VAL A 248 -13.92 2.15 21.63
N ALA A 249 -14.57 1.55 20.61
CA ALA A 249 -15.15 2.31 19.51
C ALA A 249 -16.22 3.30 20.01
N ASN A 250 -17.09 2.86 20.92
CA ASN A 250 -18.09 3.75 21.53
C ASN A 250 -17.45 4.87 22.34
N ALA A 251 -16.39 4.59 23.11
CA ALA A 251 -15.66 5.60 23.85
C ALA A 251 -15.00 6.63 22.92
N LEU A 252 -14.39 6.21 21.80
CA LEU A 252 -13.85 7.10 20.78
C LEU A 252 -14.95 7.99 20.18
N LYS A 253 -16.09 7.39 19.77
CA LYS A 253 -17.24 8.12 19.21
C LYS A 253 -17.80 9.15 20.18
N GLN A 254 -17.94 8.81 21.47
CA GLN A 254 -18.38 9.75 22.52
C GLN A 254 -17.41 10.93 22.70
N ASN A 255 -16.13 10.72 22.44
CA ASN A 255 -15.11 11.78 22.41
C ASN A 255 -15.01 12.52 21.07
N LYS A 256 -16.07 12.45 20.25
CA LYS A 256 -16.20 13.14 18.95
C LYS A 256 -15.21 12.66 17.89
N ALA A 257 -14.62 11.46 18.05
CA ALA A 257 -13.95 10.79 16.95
C ALA A 257 -15.00 10.31 15.93
N ASN A 258 -14.69 10.47 14.65
CA ASN A 258 -15.51 9.96 13.56
C ASN A 258 -14.82 8.74 12.97
N ILE A 259 -15.40 7.55 13.18
CA ILE A 259 -14.85 6.28 12.72
C ILE A 259 -15.51 5.92 11.39
N ILE A 260 -14.73 5.64 10.36
CA ILE A 260 -15.17 5.05 9.11
C ILE A 260 -14.44 3.74 8.94
N THR A 261 -15.16 2.69 8.58
CA THR A 261 -14.60 1.37 8.34
C THR A 261 -14.63 1.05 6.85
N LEU A 262 -13.52 0.55 6.32
CA LEU A 262 -13.36 0.01 4.98
C LEU A 262 -13.08 -1.49 5.10
N GLY A 263 -14.09 -2.30 4.78
CA GLY A 263 -13.97 -3.75 4.69
C GLY A 263 -13.52 -4.19 3.30
N ILE A 264 -12.65 -5.19 3.22
CA ILE A 264 -12.13 -5.72 1.95
C ILE A 264 -12.45 -7.21 1.87
N GLY A 265 -13.07 -7.65 0.77
CA GLY A 265 -13.35 -9.07 0.54
C GLY A 265 -14.54 -9.61 1.35
N SER A 266 -14.70 -10.94 1.32
CA SER A 266 -15.88 -11.63 1.83
C SER A 266 -15.81 -12.05 3.30
N ASP A 267 -14.62 -12.05 3.90
CA ASP A 267 -14.38 -12.57 5.25
C ASP A 267 -14.66 -11.53 6.36
N ILE A 268 -15.09 -10.33 5.97
CA ILE A 268 -15.53 -9.28 6.89
C ILE A 268 -16.89 -9.59 7.51
N ASN A 269 -17.13 -9.06 8.71
CA ASN A 269 -18.46 -9.02 9.32
C ASN A 269 -19.02 -7.61 9.21
N LEU A 270 -19.95 -7.41 8.28
CA LEU A 270 -20.57 -6.11 8.05
C LEU A 270 -21.27 -5.53 9.29
N ASN A 271 -21.84 -6.38 10.17
CA ASN A 271 -22.46 -5.91 11.41
C ASN A 271 -21.43 -5.42 12.42
N GLU A 272 -20.28 -6.09 12.50
CA GLU A 272 -19.16 -5.62 13.33
C GLU A 272 -18.68 -4.26 12.80
N LEU A 273 -18.37 -4.15 11.50
CA LEU A 273 -17.91 -2.90 10.90
C LEU A 273 -18.92 -1.75 11.08
N LYS A 274 -20.22 -2.01 10.88
CA LYS A 274 -21.29 -1.03 11.13
C LYS A 274 -21.28 -0.54 12.57
N ALA A 275 -21.23 -1.47 13.55
CA ALA A 275 -21.22 -1.12 14.96
C ALA A 275 -19.99 -0.28 15.37
N LEU A 276 -18.84 -0.47 14.70
CA LEU A 276 -17.64 0.32 14.92
C LEU A 276 -17.70 1.69 14.26
N SER A 277 -18.28 1.77 13.06
CA SER A 277 -18.41 3.01 12.30
C SER A 277 -19.27 4.06 13.00
N SER A 278 -19.07 5.32 12.64
CA SER A 278 -19.92 6.46 12.97
C SER A 278 -21.01 6.62 11.90
N ASN A 279 -22.26 6.83 12.34
CA ASN A 279 -23.44 6.96 11.47
C ASN A 279 -23.69 5.74 10.57
N ASP A 280 -23.28 4.54 11.00
CA ASP A 280 -23.40 3.29 10.25
C ASP A 280 -22.76 3.32 8.84
N LYS A 281 -21.80 4.24 8.62
CA LYS A 281 -21.10 4.39 7.34
C LYS A 281 -19.96 3.39 7.23
N VAL A 282 -20.23 2.30 6.51
CA VAL A 282 -19.23 1.29 6.11
C VAL A 282 -18.98 1.38 4.61
N LEU A 283 -17.72 1.40 4.24
CA LEU A 283 -17.26 1.23 2.86
C LEU A 283 -16.83 -0.23 2.68
N THR A 284 -17.08 -0.78 1.50
CA THR A 284 -16.65 -2.14 1.15
C THR A 284 -16.11 -2.17 -0.27
N VAL A 285 -15.09 -2.98 -0.49
CA VAL A 285 -14.58 -3.33 -1.83
C VAL A 285 -14.38 -4.85 -1.89
N ASP A 286 -14.46 -5.44 -3.08
CA ASP A 286 -14.39 -6.90 -3.20
C ASP A 286 -12.94 -7.41 -3.09
N SER A 287 -11.95 -6.56 -3.38
CA SER A 287 -10.52 -6.90 -3.32
C SER A 287 -9.64 -5.67 -3.07
N PHE A 288 -8.36 -5.89 -2.73
CA PHE A 288 -7.38 -4.82 -2.53
C PHE A 288 -7.10 -4.03 -3.82
N ASP A 289 -7.29 -4.65 -4.99
CA ASP A 289 -7.13 -3.99 -6.29
C ASP A 289 -8.24 -2.96 -6.57
N GLU A 290 -9.37 -3.05 -5.87
CA GLU A 290 -10.52 -2.16 -6.03
C GLU A 290 -10.54 -1.01 -5.02
N LEU A 291 -9.56 -0.93 -4.12
CA LEU A 291 -9.48 0.13 -3.10
C LEU A 291 -9.65 1.53 -3.70
N GLU A 292 -9.11 1.76 -4.89
CA GLU A 292 -9.18 3.05 -5.56
C GLU A 292 -10.60 3.51 -5.89
N ALA A 293 -11.54 2.57 -6.11
CA ALA A 293 -12.95 2.89 -6.32
C ALA A 293 -13.57 3.59 -5.11
N SER A 294 -13.02 3.36 -3.91
CA SER A 294 -13.46 3.99 -2.66
C SER A 294 -12.86 5.38 -2.43
N LEU A 295 -11.85 5.82 -3.21
CA LEU A 295 -11.16 7.10 -2.98
C LEU A 295 -12.14 8.27 -2.93
N LYS A 296 -12.98 8.42 -3.96
CA LYS A 296 -13.93 9.53 -4.04
C LYS A 296 -14.83 9.59 -2.80
N THR A 297 -15.43 8.46 -2.43
CA THR A 297 -16.30 8.36 -1.26
C THR A 297 -15.55 8.68 0.03
N ILE A 298 -14.29 8.25 0.18
CA ILE A 298 -13.44 8.60 1.33
C ILE A 298 -13.20 10.11 1.39
N PHE A 299 -12.89 10.75 0.27
CA PHE A 299 -12.72 12.20 0.26
C PHE A 299 -14.01 12.93 0.64
N GLU A 300 -15.16 12.50 0.12
CA GLU A 300 -16.46 13.10 0.45
C GLU A 300 -16.86 12.87 1.91
N THR A 301 -16.63 11.67 2.45
CA THR A 301 -17.17 11.25 3.77
C THR A 301 -16.19 11.40 4.92
N VAL A 302 -14.92 11.06 4.72
CA VAL A 302 -13.87 11.07 5.74
C VAL A 302 -13.18 12.43 5.74
N ILE A 303 -12.65 12.84 4.60
CA ILE A 303 -11.82 14.05 4.52
C ILE A 303 -12.70 15.29 4.59
N CYS A 304 -13.78 15.34 3.82
CA CYS A 304 -14.69 16.49 3.69
C CYS A 304 -15.93 16.44 4.58
N GLY A 305 -16.29 15.26 5.11
CA GLY A 305 -17.60 14.94 5.69
C GLY A 305 -18.30 16.08 6.42
N ASN A 306 -19.53 16.41 6.00
CA ASN A 306 -20.37 17.53 6.49
C ASN A 306 -19.56 18.79 6.84
N ALA A 307 -18.89 19.37 5.85
CA ALA A 307 -18.63 20.81 5.87
C ALA A 307 -19.99 21.52 5.71
N GLN A 308 -20.72 21.67 6.82
CA GLN A 308 -21.69 22.75 7.00
C GLN A 308 -21.02 23.86 7.78
#